data_AF-A0A636YZ79-F1
#
_entry.id   AF-A0A636YZ79-F1
#
_cell.length_a   1.000
_cell.length_b   1.000
_cell.length_c   1.000
_cell.angle_alpha   90.00
_cell.angle_beta   90.00
_cell.angle_gamma   90.00
#
_symmetry.space_group_name_H-M   'P 1'
#
loop_
_entity.id
_entity.type
_entity.pdbx_description
1 polymer ?
#
loop_
_entity_poly.entity_id
_entity_poly.type
_entity_poly.pdbx_seq_one_letter_code
_entity_poly.pdbx_strand_id
1 'polypeptide(L)'
;VIKVFRNIEDTKVVLINTDYGKYILKVFSPKVKNTERFFKSLVKGDYYEKLFHQTDRVRREGFAALNDFYLLAEIKTLRYVKTYVMIIEYIEGIELVDMPEISDEVRGKIKQSIYSLHQHGMVSGDPHKGNFILQGNEIRIIDLSGKRPSRQRKAKDRIDLERHYGIKNNVRDIGFYLLIYKKKLRNFLRRIKGKEKR
;
A
#
# COMPACT_ATOMS: atom_id res chain seq x y z
N VAL A 1 13.99 -0.84 -21.08
CA VAL A 1 13.83 -0.43 -19.66
C VAL A 1 14.46 0.95 -19.52
N ILE A 2 13.75 1.91 -18.92
CA ILE A 2 14.23 3.30 -18.77
C ILE A 2 14.90 3.49 -17.40
N LYS A 3 14.24 3.07 -16.32
CA LYS A 3 14.69 3.28 -14.93
C LYS A 3 14.40 2.05 -14.09
N VAL A 4 15.27 1.75 -13.14
CA VAL A 4 15.07 0.69 -12.14
C VAL A 4 14.79 1.35 -10.80
N PHE A 5 13.61 1.09 -10.23
CA PHE A 5 13.25 1.61 -8.89
C PHE A 5 13.61 0.61 -7.79
N ARG A 6 13.46 -0.69 -8.07
CA ARG A 6 13.81 -1.76 -7.14
C ARG A 6 14.28 -2.98 -7.90
N ASN A 7 15.37 -3.58 -7.43
CA ASN A 7 15.88 -4.84 -7.97
C ASN A 7 16.49 -5.66 -6.83
N ILE A 8 15.64 -6.41 -6.15
CA ILE A 8 16.04 -7.35 -5.09
C ILE A 8 15.53 -8.74 -5.43
N GLU A 9 16.00 -9.74 -4.69
CA GLU A 9 15.81 -11.16 -4.99
C GLU A 9 14.34 -11.59 -5.22
N ASP A 10 13.39 -10.96 -4.51
CA ASP A 10 11.97 -11.27 -4.54
C ASP A 10 11.11 -10.20 -5.23
N THR A 11 11.68 -9.05 -5.58
CA THR A 11 10.92 -7.90 -6.12
C THR A 11 11.74 -7.10 -7.12
N LYS A 12 11.18 -6.93 -8.32
CA LYS A 12 11.71 -6.05 -9.37
C LYS A 12 10.66 -5.04 -9.80
N VAL A 13 11.01 -3.76 -9.80
CA VAL A 13 10.14 -2.64 -10.21
C VAL A 13 10.92 -1.78 -11.19
N VAL A 14 10.45 -1.69 -12.43
CA VAL A 14 11.13 -0.97 -13.51
C VAL A 14 10.16 -0.12 -14.33
N LEU A 15 10.64 1.04 -14.77
CA LEU A 15 9.98 1.84 -15.80
C LEU A 15 10.30 1.25 -17.17
N ILE A 16 9.26 0.94 -17.94
CA ILE A 16 9.38 0.49 -19.33
C ILE A 16 8.80 1.53 -20.26
N ASN A 17 9.39 1.64 -21.45
CA ASN A 17 8.81 2.37 -22.58
C ASN A 17 8.21 1.35 -23.53
N THR A 18 6.99 1.58 -23.98
CA THR A 18 6.33 0.78 -25.03
C THR A 18 5.78 1.72 -26.09
N ASP A 19 5.29 1.17 -27.20
CA ASP A 19 4.63 1.96 -28.26
C ASP A 19 3.34 2.65 -27.77
N TYR A 20 2.82 2.23 -26.61
CA TYR A 20 1.63 2.80 -25.97
C TYR A 20 1.96 3.77 -24.81
N GLY A 21 3.25 4.03 -24.57
CA GLY A 21 3.73 4.96 -23.56
C GLY A 21 4.55 4.31 -22.44
N LYS A 22 4.71 5.06 -21.35
CA LYS A 22 5.52 4.66 -20.19
C LYS A 22 4.67 3.90 -19.17
N TYR A 23 5.18 2.79 -18.67
CA TYR A 23 4.51 1.96 -17.66
C TYR A 23 5.46 1.49 -16.57
N ILE A 24 4.92 1.18 -15.40
CA ILE A 24 5.67 0.46 -14.37
C ILE A 24 5.42 -1.04 -14.52
N LEU A 25 6.49 -1.80 -14.75
CA LEU A 25 6.50 -3.26 -14.67
C LEU A 25 6.98 -3.67 -13.28
N LYS A 26 6.10 -4.36 -12.53
CA LYS A 26 6.41 -4.91 -11.20
C LYS A 26 6.32 -6.43 -11.24
N VAL A 27 7.43 -7.09 -10.96
CA VAL A 27 7.52 -8.55 -10.80
C VAL A 27 7.80 -8.85 -9.34
N PHE A 28 6.98 -9.70 -8.73
CA PHE A 28 7.07 -10.04 -7.31
C PHE A 28 6.95 -11.55 -7.08
N SER A 29 7.98 -12.14 -6.49
CA SER A 29 8.12 -13.58 -6.24
C SER A 29 8.41 -13.83 -4.76
N PRO A 30 7.39 -13.85 -3.89
CA PRO A 30 7.59 -13.92 -2.46
C PRO A 30 8.26 -15.23 -2.00
N LYS A 31 9.38 -15.12 -1.28
CA LYS A 31 10.22 -16.28 -0.90
C LYS A 31 10.07 -16.77 0.55
N VAL A 32 9.45 -15.99 1.42
CA VAL A 32 9.39 -16.28 2.87
C VAL A 32 8.01 -16.79 3.28
N LYS A 33 7.97 -17.72 4.25
CA LYS A 33 6.74 -18.28 4.86
C LYS A 33 5.85 -19.03 3.85
N ASN A 34 6.45 -19.78 2.92
CA ASN A 34 5.76 -20.44 1.82
C ASN A 34 4.62 -21.37 2.30
N THR A 35 4.83 -22.17 3.34
CA THR A 35 3.79 -23.04 3.92
C THR A 35 2.63 -22.25 4.52
N GLU A 36 2.92 -21.27 5.40
CA GLU A 36 1.91 -20.39 5.99
C GLU A 36 1.10 -19.65 4.91
N ARG A 37 1.78 -19.17 3.86
CA ARG A 37 1.16 -18.48 2.72
C ARG A 37 0.31 -19.43 1.87
N PHE A 38 0.78 -20.67 1.65
CA PHE A 38 0.04 -21.69 0.93
C PHE A 38 -1.30 -21.97 1.62
N PHE A 39 -1.30 -22.31 2.92
CA PHE A 39 -2.55 -22.51 3.66
C PHE A 39 -3.43 -21.26 3.70
N LYS A 40 -2.83 -20.07 3.86
CA LYS A 40 -3.58 -18.82 3.80
C LYS A 40 -4.22 -18.57 2.44
N SER A 41 -3.56 -18.94 1.34
CA SER A 41 -4.09 -18.75 -0.01
C SER A 41 -5.34 -19.60 -0.26
N LEU A 42 -5.41 -20.79 0.34
CA LEU A 42 -6.58 -21.66 0.25
C LEU A 42 -7.83 -21.02 0.88
N VAL A 43 -7.66 -20.34 2.02
CA VAL A 43 -8.76 -19.74 2.80
C VAL A 43 -9.06 -18.29 2.40
N LYS A 44 -8.04 -17.48 2.19
CA LYS A 44 -8.17 -16.02 2.01
C LYS A 44 -8.28 -15.60 0.56
N GLY A 45 -8.05 -16.51 -0.39
CA GLY A 45 -7.98 -16.21 -1.82
C GLY A 45 -6.78 -15.32 -2.15
N ASP A 46 -6.76 -14.84 -3.38
CA ASP A 46 -5.67 -14.03 -3.90
C ASP A 46 -5.73 -12.58 -3.36
N TYR A 47 -4.56 -12.06 -3.05
CA TYR A 47 -4.40 -10.72 -2.53
C TYR A 47 -4.35 -9.66 -3.64
N TYR A 48 -3.57 -9.90 -4.69
CA TYR A 48 -3.39 -8.90 -5.75
C TYR A 48 -4.58 -8.89 -6.70
N GLU A 49 -5.24 -10.02 -6.93
CA GLU A 49 -6.52 -10.07 -7.66
C GLU A 49 -7.58 -9.17 -7.00
N LYS A 50 -7.69 -9.23 -5.67
CA LYS A 50 -8.61 -8.36 -4.93
C LYS A 50 -8.22 -6.90 -5.03
N LEU A 51 -6.93 -6.60 -4.94
CA LEU A 51 -6.44 -5.23 -5.11
C LEU A 51 -6.78 -4.71 -6.51
N PHE A 52 -6.54 -5.52 -7.54
CA PHE A 52 -6.85 -5.20 -8.94
C PHE A 52 -8.31 -4.81 -9.13
N HIS A 53 -9.25 -5.66 -8.69
CA HIS A 53 -10.68 -5.36 -8.79
C HIS A 53 -11.11 -4.17 -7.93
N GLN A 54 -10.52 -3.99 -6.75
CA GLN A 54 -10.83 -2.84 -5.90
C GLN A 54 -10.34 -1.53 -6.53
N THR A 55 -9.15 -1.53 -7.12
CA THR A 55 -8.59 -0.38 -7.83
C THR A 55 -9.48 0.00 -9.01
N ASP A 56 -9.83 -0.95 -9.89
CA ASP A 56 -10.70 -0.69 -11.04
C ASP A 56 -12.05 -0.10 -10.61
N ARG A 57 -12.70 -0.68 -9.59
CA ARG A 57 -13.95 -0.13 -9.04
C ARG A 57 -13.78 1.32 -8.56
N VAL A 58 -12.76 1.58 -7.75
CA VAL A 58 -12.56 2.91 -7.13
C VAL A 58 -12.15 3.96 -8.16
N ARG A 59 -11.43 3.56 -9.21
CA ARG A 59 -11.12 4.42 -10.36
C ARG A 59 -12.37 4.79 -11.14
N ARG A 60 -13.28 3.82 -11.39
CA ARG A 60 -14.59 4.07 -12.02
C ARG A 60 -15.51 4.96 -11.17
N GLU A 61 -15.35 4.94 -9.85
CA GLU A 61 -16.03 5.86 -8.93
C GLU A 61 -15.46 7.30 -8.97
N GLY A 62 -14.42 7.56 -9.78
CA GLY A 62 -13.85 8.89 -10.00
C GLY A 62 -12.67 9.24 -9.08
N PHE A 63 -12.16 8.30 -8.28
CA PHE A 63 -11.03 8.56 -7.38
C PHE A 63 -9.68 8.56 -8.13
N ALA A 64 -9.40 9.65 -8.85
CA ALA A 64 -8.23 9.80 -9.71
C ALA A 64 -6.89 9.77 -8.96
N ALA A 65 -6.89 10.07 -7.66
CA ALA A 65 -5.67 10.01 -6.83
C ALA A 65 -5.08 8.60 -6.77
N LEU A 66 -5.88 7.54 -6.90
CA LEU A 66 -5.37 6.18 -6.96
C LEU A 66 -4.66 5.92 -8.30
N ASN A 67 -3.49 5.28 -8.26
CA ASN A 67 -2.82 4.78 -9.45
C ASN A 67 -3.62 3.65 -10.11
N ASP A 68 -3.57 3.59 -11.44
CA ASP A 68 -4.25 2.54 -12.20
C ASP A 68 -3.44 1.24 -12.30
N PHE A 69 -4.15 0.16 -12.58
CA PHE A 69 -3.62 -1.20 -12.68
C PHE A 69 -4.12 -1.83 -13.98
N TYR A 70 -3.23 -1.94 -14.97
CA TYR A 70 -3.61 -2.32 -16.33
C TYR A 70 -3.58 -3.83 -16.56
N LEU A 71 -2.65 -4.53 -15.91
CA LEU A 71 -2.52 -5.98 -16.07
C LEU A 71 -2.02 -6.62 -14.79
N LEU A 72 -2.66 -7.73 -14.41
CA LEU A 72 -2.20 -8.66 -13.39
C LEU A 72 -2.11 -10.06 -14.00
N ALA A 73 -0.91 -10.63 -14.04
CA ALA A 73 -0.67 -12.01 -14.41
C ALA A 73 -0.01 -12.76 -13.24
N GLU A 74 -0.42 -14.01 -13.03
CA GLU A 74 -0.08 -14.76 -11.84
C GLU A 74 0.34 -16.19 -12.20
N ILE A 75 1.53 -16.59 -11.76
CA ILE A 75 2.01 -17.96 -11.90
C ILE A 75 1.62 -18.72 -10.64
N LYS A 76 0.65 -19.63 -10.75
CA LYS A 76 0.05 -20.31 -9.60
C LYS A 76 0.27 -21.82 -9.61
N THR A 77 0.22 -22.41 -8.43
CA THR A 77 -0.04 -23.84 -8.23
C THR A 77 -1.24 -23.94 -7.30
N LEU A 78 -2.35 -24.48 -7.80
CA LEU A 78 -3.66 -24.36 -7.14
C LEU A 78 -3.99 -22.87 -6.87
N ARG A 79 -4.39 -22.52 -5.63
CA ARG A 79 -4.64 -21.12 -5.22
C ARG A 79 -3.38 -20.37 -4.77
N TYR A 80 -2.23 -21.03 -4.72
CA TYR A 80 -0.99 -20.42 -4.28
C TYR A 80 -0.25 -19.75 -5.43
N VAL A 81 -0.11 -18.43 -5.36
CA VAL A 81 0.69 -17.67 -6.32
C VAL A 81 2.17 -17.69 -5.96
N LYS A 82 2.98 -18.14 -6.90
CA LYS A 82 4.45 -18.13 -6.84
C LYS A 82 5.02 -16.79 -7.29
N THR A 83 4.47 -16.23 -8.37
CA THR A 83 4.97 -15.00 -8.99
C THR A 83 3.80 -14.15 -9.48
N TYR A 84 3.88 -12.85 -9.23
CA TYR A 84 2.99 -11.83 -9.77
C TYR A 84 3.77 -11.00 -10.79
N VAL A 85 3.15 -10.74 -11.94
CA VAL A 85 3.63 -9.83 -12.97
C VAL A 85 2.55 -8.78 -13.18
N MET A 86 2.91 -7.52 -13.01
CA MET A 86 1.97 -6.41 -13.00
C MET A 86 2.42 -5.30 -13.94
N ILE A 87 1.50 -4.77 -14.73
CA ILE A 87 1.64 -3.51 -15.44
C ILE A 87 0.73 -2.49 -14.76
N ILE A 88 1.33 -1.43 -14.23
CA ILE A 88 0.65 -0.36 -13.49
C ILE A 88 0.98 0.99 -14.11
N GLU A 89 0.10 1.97 -13.86
CA GLU A 89 0.27 3.36 -14.30
C GLU A 89 1.62 3.91 -13.84
N TYR A 90 2.37 4.49 -14.79
CA TYR A 90 3.47 5.37 -14.46
C TYR A 90 2.92 6.78 -14.23
N ILE A 91 3.15 7.31 -13.03
CA ILE A 91 2.79 8.68 -12.69
C ILE A 91 4.02 9.55 -12.88
N GLU A 92 3.93 10.50 -13.81
CA GLU A 92 4.96 11.51 -14.01
C GLU A 92 4.81 12.60 -12.94
N GLY A 93 5.73 12.60 -11.97
CA GLY A 93 5.71 13.49 -10.82
C GLY A 93 6.90 13.24 -9.88
N ILE A 94 6.90 13.93 -8.74
CA ILE A 94 7.96 13.85 -7.74
C ILE A 94 7.50 12.92 -6.61
N GLU A 95 8.24 11.84 -6.34
CA GLU A 95 7.97 10.99 -5.17
C GLU A 95 8.21 11.82 -3.90
N LEU A 96 7.33 11.73 -2.90
CA LEU A 96 7.48 12.54 -1.68
C LEU A 96 8.73 12.18 -0.86
N VAL A 97 9.35 11.03 -1.14
CA VAL A 97 10.64 10.65 -0.53
C VAL A 97 11.78 11.53 -1.02
N ASP A 98 11.67 12.03 -2.26
CA ASP A 98 12.68 12.88 -2.90
C ASP A 98 12.46 14.38 -2.60
N MET A 99 11.36 14.72 -1.92
CA MET A 99 11.12 16.09 -1.47
C MET A 99 11.86 16.38 -0.17
N PRO A 100 12.72 17.41 -0.11
CA PRO A 100 13.45 17.75 1.11
C PRO A 100 12.51 18.20 2.24
N GLU A 101 11.47 18.95 1.88
CA GLU A 101 10.42 19.38 2.81
C GLU A 101 9.03 19.14 2.22
N ILE A 102 8.08 18.78 3.10
CA ILE A 102 6.67 18.60 2.74
C ILE A 102 5.89 19.74 3.39
N SER A 103 5.39 20.65 2.55
CA SER A 103 4.58 21.81 2.97
C SER A 103 3.27 21.38 3.62
N ASP A 104 2.67 22.28 4.40
CA ASP A 104 1.37 22.02 5.04
C ASP A 104 0.24 21.84 4.03
N GLU A 105 0.31 22.49 2.87
CA GLU A 105 -0.63 22.27 1.77
C GLU A 105 -0.58 20.81 1.28
N VAL A 106 0.63 20.30 1.02
CA VAL A 106 0.84 18.91 0.59
C VAL A 106 0.39 17.93 1.68
N ARG A 107 0.67 18.21 2.96
CA ARG A 107 0.15 17.41 4.09
C ARG A 107 -1.38 17.39 4.12
N GLY A 108 -2.02 18.53 3.84
CA GLY A 108 -3.47 18.64 3.69
C GLY A 108 -4.01 17.73 2.59
N LYS A 109 -3.36 17.72 1.42
CA LYS A 109 -3.71 16.86 0.28
C LYS A 109 -3.53 15.38 0.59
N ILE A 110 -2.44 14.99 1.26
CA ILE A 110 -2.21 13.60 1.70
C ILE A 110 -3.33 13.15 2.65
N LYS A 111 -3.66 14.00 3.64
CA LYS A 111 -4.73 13.72 4.61
C LYS A 111 -6.07 13.52 3.91
N GLN A 112 -6.41 14.40 2.98
CA GLN A 112 -7.65 14.31 2.21
C GLN A 112 -7.67 13.06 1.33
N SER A 113 -6.56 12.75 0.65
CA SER A 113 -6.43 11.58 -0.22
C SER A 113 -6.63 10.27 0.56
N ILE A 114 -6.03 10.13 1.74
CA ILE A 114 -6.25 8.97 2.61
C ILE A 114 -7.69 8.93 3.18
N TYR A 115 -8.25 10.08 3.52
CA TYR A 115 -9.65 10.15 3.96
C TYR A 115 -10.60 9.66 2.87
N SER A 116 -10.47 10.17 1.64
CA SER A 116 -11.25 9.74 0.47
C SER A 116 -11.06 8.25 0.19
N LEU A 117 -9.81 7.75 0.23
CA LEU A 117 -9.51 6.33 0.09
C LEU A 117 -10.30 5.47 1.10
N HIS A 118 -10.42 5.94 2.35
CA HIS A 118 -11.22 5.26 3.38
C HIS A 118 -12.72 5.31 3.10
N GLN A 119 -13.24 6.37 2.49
CA GLN A 119 -14.65 6.46 2.07
C GLN A 119 -14.95 5.48 0.93
N HIS A 120 -14.02 5.31 -0.01
CA HIS A 120 -14.10 4.31 -1.08
C HIS A 120 -13.88 2.87 -0.61
N GLY A 121 -13.81 2.61 0.71
CA GLY A 121 -13.67 1.24 1.23
C GLY A 121 -12.30 0.62 0.96
N MET A 122 -11.24 1.43 0.90
CA MET A 122 -9.87 0.98 0.81
C MET A 122 -9.03 1.52 1.98
N VAL A 123 -7.81 1.00 2.13
CA VAL A 123 -6.82 1.47 3.09
C VAL A 123 -5.45 1.46 2.43
N SER A 124 -4.60 2.41 2.80
CA SER A 124 -3.21 2.41 2.34
C SER A 124 -2.47 1.22 2.93
N GLY A 125 -2.59 1.04 4.25
CA GLY A 125 -1.87 0.00 4.98
C GLY A 125 -0.43 0.35 5.30
N ASP A 126 0.18 1.29 4.56
CA ASP A 126 1.53 1.81 4.81
C ASP A 126 1.74 3.21 4.15
N PRO A 127 1.09 4.27 4.65
CA PRO A 127 1.17 5.60 4.04
C PRO A 127 2.48 6.31 4.41
N HIS A 128 3.60 5.87 3.84
CA HIS A 128 4.92 6.49 3.97
C HIS A 128 5.30 7.30 2.72
N LYS A 129 6.37 8.11 2.80
CA LYS A 129 6.78 9.04 1.72
C LYS A 129 6.92 8.40 0.34
N GLY A 130 7.50 7.20 0.25
CA GLY A 130 7.66 6.48 -1.03
C GLY A 130 6.37 5.93 -1.66
N ASN A 131 5.20 6.08 -1.03
CA ASN A 131 3.91 5.61 -1.57
C ASN A 131 3.02 6.75 -2.08
N PHE A 132 3.57 7.96 -2.18
CA PHE A 132 2.87 9.12 -2.70
C PHE A 132 3.74 9.84 -3.72
N ILE A 133 3.09 10.34 -4.77
CA ILE A 133 3.70 11.12 -5.83
C ILE A 133 2.93 12.43 -5.94
N LEU A 134 3.65 13.55 -5.93
CA LEU A 134 3.12 14.86 -6.28
C LEU A 134 3.17 15.00 -7.81
N GLN A 135 1.99 15.00 -8.44
CA GLN A 135 1.83 15.18 -9.88
C GLN A 135 1.15 16.52 -10.13
N GLY A 136 1.93 17.51 -10.58
CA GLY A 136 1.47 18.90 -10.65
C GLY A 136 1.04 19.36 -9.25
N ASN A 137 -0.25 19.67 -9.09
CA ASN A 137 -0.81 20.09 -7.81
C ASN A 137 -1.54 18.98 -7.03
N GLU A 138 -1.57 17.76 -7.55
CA GLU A 138 -2.36 16.64 -7.01
C GLU A 138 -1.48 15.57 -6.35
N ILE A 139 -2.02 14.93 -5.31
CA ILE A 139 -1.35 13.78 -4.64
C ILE A 139 -1.91 12.47 -5.18
N ARG A 140 -1.03 11.71 -5.83
CA ARG A 140 -1.32 10.35 -6.30
C ARG A 140 -0.81 9.33 -5.27
N ILE A 141 -1.56 8.26 -5.06
CA ILE A 141 -1.23 7.15 -4.17
C ILE A 141 -0.78 5.95 -5.01
N ILE A 142 0.34 5.35 -4.64
CA ILE A 142 0.84 4.09 -5.20
C ILE A 142 0.95 3.01 -4.12
N ASP A 143 1.11 1.76 -4.54
CA ASP A 143 1.37 0.59 -3.68
C ASP A 143 0.39 0.43 -2.50
N LEU A 144 -0.90 0.37 -2.81
CA LEU A 144 -1.96 0.16 -1.81
C LEU A 144 -1.98 -1.26 -1.25
N SER A 145 -2.59 -1.38 -0.06
CA SER A 145 -2.94 -2.67 0.50
C SER A 145 -4.29 -3.20 -0.03
N GLY A 146 -4.28 -4.37 -0.69
CA GLY A 146 -5.50 -5.16 -1.00
C GLY A 146 -6.19 -5.79 0.22
N LYS A 147 -5.94 -5.28 1.43
CA LYS A 147 -6.58 -5.75 2.66
C LYS A 147 -7.95 -5.09 2.81
N ARG A 148 -8.94 -5.87 3.26
CA ARG A 148 -10.25 -5.32 3.62
C ARG A 148 -10.13 -4.13 4.59
N PRO A 149 -10.83 -3.01 4.36
CA PRO A 149 -10.79 -1.87 5.27
C PRO A 149 -11.44 -2.26 6.59
N SER A 150 -10.73 -2.11 7.70
CA SER A 150 -11.31 -2.26 9.04
C SER A 150 -11.05 -1.01 9.86
N ARG A 151 -11.85 -0.77 10.90
CA ARG A 151 -11.65 0.39 11.80
C ARG A 151 -10.21 0.45 12.34
N GLN A 152 -9.64 -0.71 12.69
CA GLN A 152 -8.24 -0.81 13.13
C GLN A 152 -7.23 -0.45 12.03
N ARG A 153 -7.49 -0.81 10.76
CA ARG A 153 -6.59 -0.49 9.65
C ARG A 153 -6.68 0.98 9.27
N LYS A 154 -7.88 1.56 9.24
CA LYS A 154 -8.07 3.00 9.07
C LYS A 154 -7.37 3.79 10.18
N ALA A 155 -7.48 3.33 11.43
CA ALA A 155 -6.74 3.91 12.55
C ALA A 155 -5.22 3.74 12.43
N LYS A 156 -4.73 2.61 11.88
CA LYS A 156 -3.31 2.42 11.59
C LYS A 156 -2.82 3.47 10.58
N ASP A 157 -3.52 3.66 9.46
CA ASP A 157 -3.15 4.66 8.45
C ASP A 157 -3.04 6.06 9.08
N ARG A 158 -3.99 6.46 9.94
CA ARG A 158 -3.93 7.76 10.63
C ARG A 158 -2.72 7.90 11.55
N ILE A 159 -2.36 6.84 12.29
CA ILE A 159 -1.17 6.84 13.16
C ILE A 159 0.11 6.91 12.32
N ASP A 160 0.14 6.23 11.18
CA ASP A 160 1.30 6.26 10.30
C ASP A 160 1.44 7.62 9.60
N LEU A 161 0.33 8.29 9.27
CA LEU A 161 0.37 9.68 8.78
C LEU A 161 0.96 10.64 9.81
N GLU A 162 0.58 10.50 11.08
CA GLU A 162 1.16 11.28 12.18
C GLU A 162 2.66 11.02 12.29
N ARG A 163 3.09 9.75 12.19
CA ARG A 163 4.49 9.34 12.26
C ARG A 163 5.33 9.84 11.09
N HIS A 164 4.81 9.78 9.86
CA HIS A 164 5.58 10.04 8.64
C HIS A 164 5.52 11.51 8.19
N TYR A 165 4.47 12.23 8.56
CA TYR A 165 4.20 13.59 8.08
C TYR A 165 3.84 14.59 9.17
N GLY A 166 3.75 14.17 10.45
CA GLY A 166 3.30 15.06 11.53
C GLY A 166 1.80 15.41 11.45
N ILE A 167 1.02 14.71 10.61
CA ILE A 167 -0.42 14.93 10.48
C ILE A 167 -1.12 14.37 11.73
N LYS A 168 -1.44 15.24 12.69
CA LYS A 168 -2.04 14.84 13.99
C LYS A 168 -3.28 13.96 13.82
N ASN A 169 -3.29 12.82 14.49
CA ASN A 169 -4.47 11.96 14.55
C ASN A 169 -5.44 12.43 15.66
N ASN A 170 -6.42 13.23 15.26
CA ASN A 170 -7.45 13.74 16.14
C ASN A 170 -8.61 12.74 16.41
N VAL A 171 -8.59 11.55 15.79
CA VAL A 171 -9.69 10.57 15.89
C VAL A 171 -9.29 9.40 16.79
N ARG A 172 -9.85 9.39 18.00
CA ARG A 172 -9.67 8.34 19.02
C ARG A 172 -10.88 7.40 19.07
N ASP A 173 -11.17 6.76 17.94
CA ASP A 173 -12.30 5.83 17.82
C ASP A 173 -12.00 4.45 18.43
N ILE A 174 -13.00 3.55 18.43
CA ILE A 174 -12.86 2.16 18.87
C ILE A 174 -11.72 1.46 18.10
N GLY A 175 -11.56 1.75 16.80
CA GLY A 175 -10.48 1.20 15.98
C GLY A 175 -9.10 1.55 16.50
N PHE A 176 -8.91 2.81 16.92
CA PHE A 176 -7.70 3.32 17.55
C PHE A 176 -7.40 2.58 18.86
N TYR A 177 -8.37 2.53 19.79
CA TYR A 177 -8.16 1.87 21.08
C TYR A 177 -7.87 0.38 20.94
N LEU A 178 -8.59 -0.32 20.06
CA LEU A 178 -8.32 -1.73 19.78
C LEU A 178 -6.91 -1.95 19.23
N LEU A 179 -6.42 -1.06 18.36
CA LEU A 179 -5.07 -1.15 17.81
C LEU A 179 -4.01 -0.94 18.90
N ILE A 180 -4.18 0.07 19.75
CA ILE A 180 -3.28 0.35 20.88
C ILE A 180 -3.28 -0.80 21.88
N TYR A 181 -4.45 -1.30 22.28
CA TYR A 181 -4.57 -2.41 23.22
C TYR A 181 -3.92 -3.69 22.66
N LYS A 182 -4.14 -4.00 21.38
CA LYS A 182 -3.49 -5.12 20.71
C LYS A 182 -1.96 -4.98 20.72
N LYS A 183 -1.42 -3.78 20.51
CA LYS A 183 0.03 -3.51 20.63
C LYS A 183 0.52 -3.74 22.07
N LYS A 184 -0.20 -3.23 23.07
CA LYS A 184 0.13 -3.41 24.50
C LYS A 184 0.15 -4.90 24.87
N LEU A 185 -0.90 -5.65 24.52
CA LEU A 185 -0.98 -7.09 24.76
C LEU A 185 0.15 -7.86 24.08
N ARG A 186 0.47 -7.54 22.82
CA ARG A 186 1.59 -8.17 22.11
C ARG A 186 2.92 -7.91 22.82
N ASN A 187 3.16 -6.69 23.28
CA ASN A 187 4.39 -6.31 23.97
C ASN A 187 4.48 -6.95 25.36
N PHE A 188 3.35 -7.08 26.06
CA PHE A 188 3.27 -7.84 27.31
C PHE A 188 3.64 -9.32 27.11
N LEU A 189 3.05 -9.98 26.11
CA LEU A 189 3.37 -11.37 25.77
C LEU A 189 4.83 -11.55 25.34
N ARG A 190 5.42 -10.58 24.64
CA ARG A 190 6.85 -10.62 24.27
C ARG A 190 7.74 -10.52 25.50
N ARG A 191 7.39 -9.64 26.46
CA ARG A 191 8.11 -9.52 27.73
C ARG A 191 8.08 -10.81 28.53
N ILE A 192 6.93 -11.50 28.59
CA ILE A 192 6.82 -12.84 29.21
C ILE A 192 7.75 -13.84 28.53
N LYS A 193 7.92 -13.75 27.20
CA LYS A 193 8.79 -14.64 26.42
C LYS A 193 10.26 -14.19 26.37
N GLY A 194 10.67 -13.23 27.21
CA GLY A 194 12.05 -12.72 27.25
C GLY A 194 12.49 -11.97 25.98
N LYS A 195 11.55 -11.48 25.16
CA LYS A 195 11.87 -10.76 23.90
C LYS A 195 11.66 -9.25 24.08
N GLU A 196 12.60 -8.45 23.56
CA GLU A 196 12.54 -6.99 23.62
C GLU A 196 11.32 -6.38 22.90
N LYS A 197 10.99 -5.13 23.24
CA LYS A 197 9.92 -4.36 22.59
C LYS A 197 10.27 -4.06 21.12
N ARG A 198 9.24 -3.93 20.29
CA ARG A 198 9.30 -3.51 18.89
C ARG A 198 8.24 -2.45 18.65
#